data_AF-A0A258ZJR1-F1
#
_entry.id   AF-A0A258ZJR1-F1
#
_cell.length_a   1.000
_cell.length_b   1.000
_cell.length_c   1.000
_cell.angle_alpha   90.00
_cell.angle_beta   90.00
_cell.angle_gamma   90.00
#
_symmetry.space_group_name_H-M   'P 1'
#
loop_
_entity.id
_entity.type
_entity.pdbx_description
1 polymer ?
#
loop_
_entity_poly.entity_id
_entity_poly.type
_entity_poly.pdbx_seq_one_letter_code
_entity_poly.pdbx_strand_id
1 'polypeptide(L)'
;MEMKILTLAMQYAEEYWFVAYLASAWLLLIGFFIYATVEASWHRLKIGIKILVAPVVIVFGLLDVIFDFVFGSIMFLEPPGWFSGRFTFSQRCEHHWNDEGLRGVIADAHCFLLNSILPGHCRK
;
A
#
# COMPACT_ATOMS: atom_id res chain seq x y z
N MET A 1 -18.38 -39.60 13.30
CA MET A 1 -18.97 -38.91 12.13
C MET A 1 -18.28 -37.56 11.88
N GLU A 2 -18.01 -36.78 12.93
CA GLU A 2 -17.32 -35.48 12.85
C GLU A 2 -15.92 -35.52 12.22
N MET A 3 -15.13 -36.57 12.47
CA MET A 3 -13.78 -36.72 11.89
C MET A 3 -13.76 -36.80 10.35
N LYS A 4 -14.80 -37.34 9.71
CA LYS A 4 -14.87 -37.45 8.24
C LYS A 4 -15.23 -36.13 7.57
N ILE A 5 -15.94 -35.24 8.28
CA ILE A 5 -16.33 -33.92 7.77
C ILE A 5 -15.12 -32.99 7.75
N LEU A 6 -14.29 -33.04 8.81
CA LEU A 6 -13.05 -32.26 8.89
C LEU A 6 -12.02 -32.65 7.83
N THR A 7 -11.83 -33.94 7.56
CA THR A 7 -10.90 -34.39 6.51
C THR A 7 -11.38 -34.02 5.10
N LEU A 8 -12.68 -34.12 4.82
CA LEU A 8 -13.23 -33.63 3.56
C LEU A 8 -13.03 -32.13 3.43
N ALA A 9 -13.38 -31.34 4.45
CA ALA A 9 -13.22 -29.89 4.44
C ALA A 9 -11.76 -29.45 4.23
N MET A 10 -10.79 -30.12 4.85
CA MET A 10 -9.37 -29.86 4.62
C MET A 10 -8.93 -30.22 3.20
N GLN A 11 -9.41 -31.35 2.66
CA GLN A 11 -9.09 -31.78 1.30
C GLN A 11 -9.66 -30.80 0.25
N TYR A 12 -10.88 -30.31 0.46
CA TYR A 12 -11.47 -29.23 -0.35
C TYR A 12 -10.68 -27.91 -0.20
N ALA A 13 -10.26 -27.55 1.01
CA ALA A 13 -9.43 -26.35 1.21
C ALA A 13 -8.09 -26.45 0.44
N GLU A 14 -7.45 -27.61 0.43
CA GLU A 14 -6.22 -27.86 -0.35
C GLU A 14 -6.43 -27.91 -1.88
N GLU A 15 -7.64 -28.21 -2.34
CA GLU A 15 -7.94 -28.22 -3.78
C GLU A 15 -8.25 -26.81 -4.31
N TYR A 16 -8.91 -25.96 -3.50
CA TYR A 16 -9.38 -24.66 -3.93
C TYR A 16 -8.59 -23.45 -3.40
N TRP A 17 -7.58 -23.63 -2.54
CA TRP A 17 -6.78 -22.51 -2.03
C TRP A 17 -6.12 -21.70 -3.14
N PHE A 18 -5.65 -22.34 -4.21
CA PHE A 18 -5.01 -21.64 -5.32
C PHE A 18 -6.00 -20.74 -6.08
N VAL A 19 -7.23 -21.23 -6.29
CA VAL A 19 -8.32 -20.47 -6.91
C VAL A 19 -8.75 -19.32 -6.00
N ALA A 20 -8.90 -19.58 -4.70
CA ALA A 20 -9.24 -18.56 -3.71
C ALA A 20 -8.15 -17.48 -3.61
N TYR A 21 -6.88 -17.87 -3.67
CA TYR A 21 -5.73 -16.97 -3.70
C TYR A 21 -5.75 -16.09 -4.95
N LEU A 22 -5.91 -16.68 -6.15
CA LEU A 22 -6.02 -15.93 -7.40
C LEU A 22 -7.21 -14.97 -7.38
N ALA A 23 -8.38 -15.43 -6.92
CA ALA A 23 -9.56 -14.58 -6.80
C ALA A 23 -9.33 -13.40 -5.86
N SER A 24 -8.67 -13.63 -4.72
CA SER A 24 -8.30 -12.59 -3.76
C SER A 24 -7.34 -11.58 -4.38
N ALA A 25 -6.31 -12.04 -5.10
CA ALA A 25 -5.37 -11.17 -5.80
C ALA A 25 -6.06 -10.31 -6.87
N TRP A 26 -6.99 -10.88 -7.64
CA TRP A 26 -7.79 -10.14 -8.62
C TRP A 26 -8.72 -9.12 -7.96
N LEU A 27 -9.38 -9.46 -6.86
CA LEU A 27 -10.23 -8.54 -6.12
C LEU A 27 -9.43 -7.35 -5.56
N LEU A 28 -8.22 -7.62 -5.04
CA LEU A 28 -7.32 -6.56 -4.58
C LEU A 28 -6.90 -5.65 -5.73
N LEU A 29 -6.54 -6.21 -6.89
CA LEU A 29 -6.15 -5.44 -8.07
C LEU A 29 -7.30 -4.53 -8.56
N ILE A 30 -8.50 -5.10 -8.69
CA ILE A 30 -9.70 -4.36 -9.10
C ILE A 30 -10.02 -3.25 -8.11
N GLY A 31 -9.98 -3.55 -6.80
CA GLY A 31 -10.24 -2.56 -5.76
C GLY A 31 -9.23 -1.42 -5.76
N PHE A 32 -7.94 -1.72 -6.03
CA PHE A 32 -6.91 -0.70 -6.19
C PHE A 32 -7.17 0.20 -7.41
N PHE A 33 -7.56 -0.35 -8.56
CA PHE A 33 -7.93 0.47 -9.72
C PHE A 33 -9.12 1.38 -9.45
N ILE A 34 -10.13 0.88 -8.74
CA ILE A 34 -11.29 1.69 -8.31
C ILE A 34 -10.81 2.82 -7.41
N TYR A 35 -10.00 2.51 -6.40
CA TYR A 35 -9.43 3.51 -5.50
C TYR A 35 -8.65 4.60 -6.25
N ALA A 36 -7.70 4.23 -7.10
CA ALA A 36 -6.88 5.17 -7.86
C ALA A 36 -7.73 6.08 -8.76
N THR A 37 -8.77 5.53 -9.39
CA THR A 37 -9.69 6.30 -10.24
C THR A 37 -10.54 7.28 -9.41
N VAL A 38 -11.05 6.82 -8.27
CA VAL A 38 -11.86 7.61 -7.34
C VAL A 38 -11.05 8.73 -6.72
N GLU A 39 -9.82 8.45 -6.30
CA GLU A 39 -8.89 9.43 -5.73
C GLU A 39 -8.60 10.55 -6.74
N ALA A 40 -8.21 10.21 -7.97
CA ALA A 40 -7.95 11.18 -9.03
C ALA A 40 -9.17 12.07 -9.35
N SER A 41 -10.37 11.52 -9.20
CA SER A 41 -11.63 12.21 -9.52
C SER A 41 -12.39 12.72 -8.29
N TRP A 42 -11.80 12.68 -7.09
CA TRP A 42 -12.51 12.93 -5.83
C TRP A 42 -13.22 14.29 -5.79
N HIS A 43 -12.57 15.32 -6.31
CA HIS A 43 -13.12 16.68 -6.37
C HIS A 43 -14.33 16.83 -7.32
N ARG A 44 -14.47 15.93 -8.31
CA ARG A 44 -15.57 15.96 -9.30
C ARG A 44 -16.76 15.08 -8.92
N LEU A 45 -16.60 14.21 -7.92
CA LEU A 45 -17.64 13.27 -7.51
C LEU A 45 -18.78 13.95 -6.75
N LYS A 46 -20.02 13.55 -7.06
CA LYS A 46 -21.20 13.94 -6.28
C LYS A 46 -21.14 13.33 -4.88
N ILE A 47 -21.68 14.03 -3.88
CA ILE A 47 -21.67 13.60 -2.46
C ILE A 47 -22.23 12.18 -2.27
N GLY A 48 -23.33 11.83 -2.94
CA GLY A 48 -23.90 10.48 -2.82
C GLY A 48 -22.92 9.37 -3.27
N ILE A 49 -22.16 9.60 -4.34
CA ILE A 49 -21.16 8.64 -4.82
C ILE A 49 -19.98 8.60 -3.85
N LYS A 50 -19.56 9.73 -3.28
CA LYS A 50 -18.50 9.79 -2.27
C LYS A 50 -18.81 8.90 -1.06
N ILE A 51 -20.06 8.91 -0.58
CA ILE A 51 -20.49 8.07 0.54
C ILE A 51 -20.42 6.58 0.16
N LEU A 52 -20.86 6.24 -1.05
CA LEU A 52 -20.85 4.85 -1.54
C LEU A 52 -19.42 4.30 -1.69
N VAL A 53 -18.48 5.11 -2.17
CA VAL A 53 -17.09 4.71 -2.41
C VAL A 53 -16.16 4.94 -1.22
N ALA A 54 -16.60 5.66 -0.18
CA ALA A 54 -15.78 5.95 1.00
C ALA A 54 -15.18 4.70 1.67
N PRO A 55 -15.91 3.56 1.84
CA PRO A 55 -15.32 2.36 2.44
C PRO A 55 -14.15 1.81 1.61
N VAL A 56 -14.29 1.82 0.29
CA VAL A 56 -13.22 1.38 -0.63
C VAL A 56 -12.03 2.31 -0.50
N VAL A 57 -12.25 3.62 -0.49
CA VAL A 57 -11.17 4.61 -0.33
C VAL A 57 -10.45 4.46 1.00
N ILE A 58 -11.17 4.20 2.10
CA ILE A 58 -10.56 3.98 3.42
C ILE A 58 -9.72 2.71 3.42
N VAL A 59 -10.27 1.58 2.96
CA VAL A 59 -9.56 0.29 2.98
C VAL A 59 -8.34 0.32 2.08
N PHE A 60 -8.49 0.77 0.84
CA PHE A 60 -7.39 0.78 -0.12
C PHE A 60 -6.39 1.91 0.12
N GLY A 61 -6.82 3.07 0.63
CA GLY A 61 -5.90 4.12 1.07
C GLY A 61 -5.05 3.70 2.27
N LEU A 62 -5.62 2.96 3.23
CA LEU A 62 -4.84 2.37 4.33
C LEU A 62 -3.88 1.29 3.83
N LEU A 63 -4.33 0.41 2.93
CA LEU A 63 -3.47 -0.60 2.32
C LEU A 63 -2.31 0.04 1.54
N ASP A 64 -2.57 1.13 0.83
CA ASP A 64 -1.55 1.89 0.09
C ASP A 64 -0.49 2.46 1.06
N VAL A 65 -0.93 3.09 2.16
CA VAL A 65 -0.02 3.59 3.21
C VAL A 65 0.79 2.46 3.84
N ILE A 66 0.16 1.32 4.15
CA ILE A 66 0.86 0.15 4.72
C ILE A 66 1.87 -0.41 3.71
N PHE A 67 1.47 -0.52 2.44
CA PHE A 67 2.33 -1.03 1.38
C PHE A 67 3.54 -0.12 1.18
N ASP A 68 3.34 1.19 1.10
CA ASP A 68 4.42 2.17 1.00
C ASP A 68 5.31 2.17 2.24
N PHE A 69 4.75 1.99 3.44
CA PHE A 69 5.53 1.87 4.67
C PHE A 69 6.39 0.60 4.67
N VAL A 70 5.81 -0.56 4.31
CA VAL A 70 6.51 -1.85 4.27
C VAL A 70 7.58 -1.86 3.17
N PHE A 71 7.22 -1.50 1.94
CA PHE A 71 8.17 -1.44 0.83
C PHE A 71 9.23 -0.38 1.05
N GLY A 72 8.85 0.78 1.61
CA GLY A 72 9.79 1.81 2.01
C GLY A 72 10.81 1.32 3.04
N SER A 73 10.34 0.58 4.04
CA SER A 73 11.20 -0.04 5.06
C SER A 73 12.10 -1.14 4.50
N ILE A 74 11.60 -1.96 3.56
CA ILE A 74 12.39 -2.99 2.89
C ILE A 74 13.46 -2.35 1.99
N MET A 75 13.11 -1.31 1.22
CA MET A 75 14.08 -0.54 0.43
C MET A 75 15.09 0.18 1.32
N PHE A 76 14.79 0.40 2.60
CA PHE A 76 15.75 0.93 3.57
C PHE A 76 16.87 -0.06 3.92
N LEU A 77 16.64 -1.38 3.73
CA LEU A 77 17.68 -2.40 3.88
C LEU A 77 18.59 -2.49 2.65
N GLU A 78 18.33 -1.75 1.57
CA GLU A 78 19.29 -1.66 0.47
C GLU A 78 20.45 -0.76 0.89
N PRO A 79 21.69 -1.31 0.99
CA PRO A 79 22.83 -0.52 1.40
C PRO A 79 23.10 0.60 0.38
N PRO A 80 23.37 1.84 0.84
CA PRO A 80 23.66 2.96 -0.04
C PRO A 80 25.00 2.70 -0.75
N GLY A 81 24.94 2.22 -1.99
CA GLY A 81 26.15 2.04 -2.79
C GLY A 81 26.07 1.04 -3.94
N TRP A 82 25.13 0.08 -3.93
CA TRP A 82 25.11 -0.93 -5.00
C TRP A 82 24.45 -0.41 -6.29
N PHE A 83 23.38 0.39 -6.18
CA PHE A 83 22.73 1.00 -7.34
C PHE A 83 22.86 2.51 -7.28
N SER A 84 23.89 3.02 -7.97
CA SER A 84 24.02 4.42 -8.33
C SER A 84 22.88 4.83 -9.28
N GLY A 85 21.70 5.14 -8.74
CA GLY A 85 20.66 5.83 -9.51
C GLY A 85 19.22 5.56 -9.12
N ARG A 86 18.66 6.44 -8.27
CA ARG A 86 17.33 7.06 -8.48
C ARG A 86 16.08 6.17 -8.43
N PHE A 87 15.99 5.21 -7.51
CA PHE A 87 14.73 4.52 -7.18
C PHE A 87 14.55 4.22 -5.68
N THR A 88 15.19 5.00 -4.81
CA THR A 88 15.18 4.75 -3.36
C THR A 88 14.00 5.43 -2.66
N PHE A 89 13.62 4.91 -1.49
CA PHE A 89 12.62 5.47 -0.58
C PHE A 89 12.77 6.98 -0.37
N SER A 90 14.01 7.49 -0.36
CA SER A 90 14.36 8.91 -0.32
C SER A 90 13.64 9.75 -1.38
N GLN A 91 13.61 9.31 -2.64
CA GLN A 91 12.94 10.06 -3.71
C GLN A 91 11.41 10.02 -3.61
N ARG A 92 10.85 8.91 -3.10
CA ARG A 92 9.40 8.82 -2.85
C ARG A 92 8.99 9.74 -1.70
N CYS A 93 9.76 9.76 -0.61
CA CYS A 93 9.54 10.71 0.48
C CYS A 93 9.73 12.16 0.01
N GLU A 94 10.74 12.44 -0.80
CA GLU A 94 10.99 13.77 -1.38
C GLU A 94 9.86 14.20 -2.34
N HIS A 95 9.27 13.26 -3.09
CA HIS A 95 8.13 13.52 -3.97
C HIS A 95 6.85 13.89 -3.21
N HIS A 96 6.55 13.15 -2.14
CA HIS A 96 5.36 13.38 -1.30
C HIS A 96 5.60 14.40 -0.18
N TRP A 97 6.83 14.91 -0.03
CA TRP A 97 7.23 15.88 0.99
C TRP A 97 6.36 17.15 0.98
N ASN A 98 5.91 17.57 -0.21
CA ASN A 98 5.12 18.79 -0.40
C ASN A 98 3.61 18.52 -0.50
N ASP A 99 3.14 17.29 -0.27
CA ASP A 99 1.71 17.00 -0.29
C ASP A 99 1.02 17.53 0.97
N GLU A 100 -0.05 18.33 0.82
CA GLU A 100 -0.80 18.94 1.95
C GLU A 100 -1.72 17.95 2.72
N GLY A 101 -1.35 16.67 2.80
CA GLY A 101 -2.18 15.61 3.37
C GLY A 101 -1.43 14.64 4.29
N LEU A 102 -2.12 13.56 4.67
CA LEU A 102 -1.56 12.48 5.49
C LEU A 102 -0.26 11.91 4.88
N ARG A 103 -0.18 11.82 3.55
CA ARG A 103 1.03 11.40 2.83
C ARG A 103 2.22 12.32 3.10
N GLY A 104 2.01 13.64 3.12
CA GLY A 104 3.07 14.61 3.43
C GLY A 104 3.53 14.54 4.88
N VAL A 105 2.60 14.40 5.83
CA VAL A 105 2.97 14.21 7.26
C VAL A 105 3.79 12.93 7.47
N ILE A 106 3.39 11.85 6.80
CA ILE A 106 4.13 10.58 6.85
C ILE A 106 5.51 10.74 6.19
N ALA A 107 5.59 11.38 5.02
CA ALA A 107 6.85 11.63 4.34
C ALA A 107 7.81 12.49 5.18
N ASP A 108 7.27 13.52 5.86
CA ASP A 108 8.01 14.41 6.76
C ASP A 108 8.60 13.65 7.95
N ALA A 109 7.74 12.90 8.66
CA ALA A 109 8.17 12.06 9.77
C ALA A 109 9.22 11.02 9.35
N HIS A 110 9.08 10.43 8.16
CA HIS A 110 10.05 9.49 7.64
C HIS A 110 11.38 10.17 7.35
N CYS A 111 11.47 11.22 6.52
CA CYS A 111 12.79 11.79 6.29
C CYS A 111 13.41 12.42 7.54
N PHE A 112 12.62 12.90 8.50
CA PHE A 112 13.17 13.31 9.79
C PHE A 112 13.93 12.16 10.45
N LEU A 113 13.30 10.98 10.52
CA LEU A 113 13.93 9.77 11.04
C LEU A 113 15.15 9.37 10.19
N LEU A 114 15.04 9.40 8.86
CA LEU A 114 16.14 9.02 7.98
C LEU A 114 17.34 9.96 8.08
N ASN A 115 17.11 11.27 8.14
CA ASN A 115 18.16 12.26 8.31
C ASN A 115 18.83 12.17 9.68
N SER A 116 18.15 11.63 10.70
CA SER A 116 18.75 11.38 12.02
C SER A 116 19.72 10.20 12.03
N ILE A 117 19.46 9.18 11.20
CA ILE A 117 20.31 7.99 11.06
C ILE A 117 21.44 8.24 10.04
N LEU A 118 21.12 8.91 8.93
CA LEU A 118 22.04 9.20 7.84
C LEU A 118 21.89 10.67 7.42
N PRO A 119 22.76 11.58 7.89
CA PRO A 119 22.64 13.00 7.58
C PRO A 119 22.66 13.30 6.08
N GLY A 120 21.67 14.06 5.58
CA GLY A 120 21.57 14.45 4.17
C GLY A 120 20.92 13.41 3.26
N HIS A 121 20.22 12.43 3.85
CA HIS A 121 19.48 11.38 3.14
C HIS A 121 18.27 11.92 2.37
N CYS A 122 17.51 12.85 2.94
CA CYS A 122 16.51 13.62 2.20
C CYS A 122 16.96 15.08 2.14
N ARG A 123 16.97 15.65 0.93
CA ARG A 123 17.30 17.06 0.71
C ARG A 123 16.02 17.80 0.34
N LYS A 124 16.00 19.09 0.67
CA LYS A 124 14.92 20.01 0.35
C LYS A 124 15.37 20.92 -0.79
#